data_AF-V9F755-F1
#
_entry.id   AF-V9F755-F1
#
_cell.length_a   1.000
_cell.length_b   1.000
_cell.length_c   1.000
_cell.angle_alpha   90.00
_cell.angle_beta   90.00
_cell.angle_gamma   90.00
#
_symmetry.space_group_name_H-M   'P 1'
#
loop_
_entity.id
_entity.type
_entity.pdbx_description
1 polymer ?
#
loop_
_entity_poly.entity_id
_entity_poly.type
_entity_poly.pdbx_seq_one_letter_code
_entity_poly.pdbx_strand_id
1 'polypeptide(L)'
;MAIPRRALIIIAVVVVLAIVGVIVGVVVTKDSSNSASTSDGTSSGSMSTSGGSTTTSSGGTTKSSSSTKKTSSSGSSSITSDPTSVTYSLAAFAIGDWGTTVTQDSCCQSSGYTDYDINAEDVVASVMNQQAANADVAPKIVIGHGDNFYWSGINSEDGRDSRFTTTFEDKFDGDNIKTLPWVNVLGNHDYGGADYICSDGDNTAKCSDGDELITALKNKFSWQSGYTSPNDDRWVLEDHFYVYSIEDSDSGVNIDIFNIDSNDADSHGGLETCCQCYGYAGDDDDTCDNVARGDDACCGGDTDMYDACLAQLTSWADDSRTQLKANIANSTATWKIVNSH
;
A
#
# COMPACT_ATOMS: atom_id res chain seq x y z
N MET A 1 -2.81 58.00 10.57
CA MET A 1 -4.14 58.58 10.32
C MET A 1 -5.17 57.48 10.48
N ALA A 2 -6.13 57.63 11.41
CA ALA A 2 -7.13 56.59 11.69
C ALA A 2 -8.19 56.57 10.58
N ILE A 3 -8.48 55.39 10.04
CA ILE A 3 -9.51 55.20 9.02
C ILE A 3 -10.88 55.50 9.66
N PRO A 4 -11.69 56.41 9.08
CA PRO A 4 -12.97 56.77 9.68
C PRO A 4 -13.90 55.56 9.74
N ARG A 5 -14.62 55.38 10.86
CA ARG A 5 -15.50 54.22 11.12
C ARG A 5 -16.47 53.88 9.98
N ARG A 6 -16.90 54.88 9.21
CA ARG A 6 -17.77 54.67 8.04
C ARG A 6 -17.07 53.96 6.88
N ALA A 7 -15.77 54.20 6.68
CA ALA A 7 -14.97 53.49 5.68
C ALA A 7 -14.68 52.04 6.11
N LEU A 8 -14.50 51.77 7.42
CA LEU A 8 -14.36 50.42 7.94
C LEU A 8 -15.62 49.56 7.73
N ILE A 9 -16.81 50.15 7.90
CA ILE A 9 -18.09 49.46 7.67
C ILE A 9 -18.26 49.12 6.18
N ILE A 10 -17.91 50.05 5.28
CA ILE A 10 -18.00 49.80 3.83
C ILE A 10 -17.02 48.70 3.41
N ILE A 11 -15.78 48.71 3.92
CA ILE A 11 -14.80 47.65 3.63
C ILE A 11 -15.29 46.30 4.15
N ALA A 12 -15.83 46.24 5.37
CA ALA A 12 -16.37 45.00 5.92
C ALA A 12 -17.55 44.46 5.09
N VAL A 13 -18.46 45.32 4.64
CA VAL A 13 -19.59 44.90 3.79
C VAL A 13 -19.11 44.43 2.41
N VAL A 14 -18.12 45.09 1.81
CA VAL A 14 -17.56 44.68 0.51
C VAL A 14 -16.83 43.34 0.63
N VAL A 15 -16.09 43.10 1.71
CA VAL A 15 -15.40 41.82 1.96
C VAL A 15 -16.41 40.69 2.18
N VAL A 16 -17.47 40.91 2.96
CA VAL A 16 -18.52 39.91 3.17
C VAL A 16 -19.26 39.59 1.87
N LEU A 17 -19.60 40.59 1.06
CA LEU A 17 -20.25 40.36 -0.24
C LEU A 17 -19.33 39.65 -1.24
N ALA A 18 -18.03 39.91 -1.21
CA ALA A 18 -17.05 39.20 -2.03
C ALA A 18 -16.92 37.72 -1.61
N ILE A 19 -16.89 37.43 -0.31
CA ILE A 19 -16.83 36.06 0.22
C ILE A 19 -18.11 35.29 -0.15
N VAL A 20 -19.29 35.90 0.01
CA VAL A 20 -20.57 35.28 -0.39
C VAL A 20 -20.63 35.06 -1.92
N GLY A 21 -20.12 35.98 -2.72
CA GLY A 21 -20.01 35.82 -4.18
C GLY A 21 -19.11 34.66 -4.60
N VAL A 22 -17.99 34.44 -3.91
CA VAL A 22 -17.08 33.30 -4.15
C VAL A 22 -17.75 31.97 -3.76
N ILE A 23 -18.43 31.92 -2.61
CA ILE A 23 -19.11 30.70 -2.14
C ILE A 23 -20.25 30.32 -3.09
N VAL A 24 -21.08 31.28 -3.50
CA VAL A 24 -22.17 31.03 -4.46
C VAL A 24 -21.62 30.65 -5.83
N GLY A 25 -20.51 31.27 -6.27
CA GLY A 25 -19.82 30.89 -7.50
C GLY A 25 -19.33 29.45 -7.51
N VAL A 26 -18.71 28.98 -6.42
CA VAL A 26 -18.20 27.61 -6.28
C VAL A 26 -19.33 26.57 -6.24
N VAL A 27 -20.43 26.87 -5.54
CA VAL A 27 -21.60 25.97 -5.46
C VAL A 27 -22.30 25.88 -6.82
N VAL A 28 -22.47 26.99 -7.54
CA VAL A 28 -23.14 26.99 -8.86
C VAL A 28 -22.27 26.32 -9.95
N THR A 29 -20.94 26.31 -9.83
CA THR A 29 -20.07 25.57 -10.75
C THR A 29 -19.95 24.07 -10.47
N LYS A 30 -20.34 23.60 -9.27
CA LYS A 30 -20.27 22.16 -8.93
C LYS A 30 -21.51 21.37 -9.37
N ASP A 31 -22.65 22.02 -9.59
CA ASP A 31 -23.91 21.36 -10.00
C ASP A 31 -24.10 21.24 -11.53
N SER A 32 -23.05 21.43 -12.34
CA SER A 32 -23.14 21.32 -13.80
C SER A 32 -21.97 20.57 -14.41
N SER A 33 -21.77 19.32 -14.01
CA SER A 33 -21.19 18.27 -14.86
C SER A 33 -21.22 16.93 -14.15
N ASN A 34 -22.23 16.11 -14.42
CA ASN A 34 -22.22 14.70 -14.03
C ASN A 34 -22.08 13.81 -15.28
N SER A 35 -21.14 12.85 -15.15
CA SER A 35 -21.07 11.55 -15.81
C SER A 35 -20.59 11.47 -17.26
N ALA A 36 -19.30 11.18 -17.42
CA ALA A 36 -18.83 10.30 -18.50
C ALA A 36 -17.88 9.25 -17.92
N SER A 37 -18.23 8.01 -18.21
CA SER A 37 -17.62 6.72 -17.88
C SER A 37 -16.11 6.65 -18.11
N THR A 38 -15.41 5.95 -17.21
CA THR A 38 -14.09 5.37 -17.43
C THR A 38 -14.17 4.37 -18.59
N SER A 39 -13.54 4.72 -19.70
CA SER A 39 -13.23 3.80 -20.78
C SER A 39 -11.83 3.26 -20.57
N ASP A 40 -11.71 1.93 -20.52
CA ASP A 40 -10.45 1.21 -20.69
C ASP A 40 -9.68 1.77 -21.88
N GLY A 41 -8.46 2.23 -21.61
CA GLY A 41 -7.58 2.85 -22.58
C GLY A 41 -6.19 2.26 -22.46
N THR A 42 -5.97 1.11 -23.08
CA THR A 42 -4.63 0.68 -23.51
C THR A 42 -4.02 1.81 -24.33
N SER A 43 -2.93 2.41 -23.85
CA SER A 43 -2.12 3.33 -24.63
C SER A 43 -0.66 2.93 -24.52
N SER A 44 -0.26 2.11 -25.48
CA SER A 44 1.13 1.92 -25.89
C SER A 44 1.62 3.21 -26.56
N GLY A 45 2.64 3.84 -26.00
CA GLY A 45 3.36 4.96 -26.61
C GLY A 45 4.71 4.49 -27.13
N SER A 46 4.88 4.57 -28.45
CA SER A 46 6.02 4.04 -29.21
C SER A 46 7.30 4.86 -29.04
N MET A 47 8.45 4.19 -28.93
CA MET A 47 9.73 4.72 -29.40
C MET A 47 10.08 4.14 -30.77
N SER A 48 10.62 5.01 -31.62
CA SER A 48 10.83 4.81 -33.05
C SER A 48 12.12 4.05 -33.32
N THR A 49 12.09 3.04 -34.18
CA THR A 49 13.27 2.65 -34.98
C THR A 49 12.89 2.21 -36.39
N SER A 50 13.72 2.65 -37.33
CA SER A 50 13.56 2.48 -38.78
C SER A 50 13.95 1.07 -39.24
N GLY A 51 13.30 0.57 -40.30
CA GLY A 51 13.89 -0.50 -41.12
C GLY A 51 12.92 -1.29 -41.99
N GLY A 52 12.97 -1.06 -43.31
CA GLY A 52 13.02 -2.14 -44.31
C GLY A 52 11.76 -2.90 -44.70
N SER A 53 11.14 -2.45 -45.80
CA SER A 53 10.52 -3.23 -46.89
C SER A 53 10.51 -4.77 -46.78
N THR A 54 9.34 -5.41 -46.87
CA THR A 54 8.97 -6.25 -48.04
C THR A 54 7.46 -6.56 -48.08
N THR A 55 6.88 -6.36 -49.26
CA THR A 55 5.56 -6.83 -49.68
C THR A 55 5.54 -8.34 -49.90
N THR A 56 4.52 -9.05 -49.38
CA THR A 56 3.98 -10.24 -50.06
C THR A 56 2.52 -10.49 -49.69
N SER A 57 1.68 -10.52 -50.72
CA SER A 57 0.26 -10.89 -50.69
C SER A 57 0.08 -12.41 -50.57
N SER A 58 -0.97 -12.83 -49.86
CA SER A 58 -1.79 -14.04 -50.08
C SER A 58 -2.89 -13.99 -49.00
N GLY A 59 -4.19 -13.90 -49.25
CA GLY A 59 -5.00 -14.64 -50.24
C GLY A 59 -5.61 -15.86 -49.55
N GLY A 60 -6.79 -15.73 -48.92
CA GLY A 60 -7.37 -16.84 -48.15
C GLY A 60 -8.79 -16.63 -47.62
N THR A 61 -9.77 -16.61 -48.52
CA THR A 61 -11.16 -17.08 -48.39
C THR A 61 -11.93 -16.89 -47.07
N THR A 62 -12.93 -16.01 -47.17
CA THR A 62 -14.16 -15.91 -46.39
C THR A 62 -14.90 -17.23 -46.21
N LYS A 63 -15.28 -17.55 -44.97
CA LYS A 63 -16.38 -18.47 -44.65
C LYS A 63 -17.37 -17.78 -43.73
N SER A 64 -18.54 -17.45 -44.27
CA SER A 64 -19.69 -16.95 -43.53
C SER A 64 -20.19 -18.02 -42.56
N SER A 65 -20.31 -17.65 -41.28
CA SER A 65 -21.17 -18.34 -40.32
C SER A 65 -22.19 -17.34 -39.77
N SER A 66 -23.44 -17.78 -39.79
CA SER A 66 -24.66 -17.06 -39.49
C SER A 66 -24.67 -16.48 -38.07
N SER A 67 -24.92 -15.17 -37.97
CA SER A 67 -25.16 -14.47 -36.71
C SER A 67 -26.52 -14.85 -36.12
N THR A 68 -26.52 -15.71 -35.10
CA THR A 68 -27.69 -15.88 -34.22
C THR A 68 -27.80 -14.63 -33.35
N LYS A 69 -28.87 -13.84 -33.54
CA LYS A 69 -29.21 -12.70 -32.67
C LYS A 69 -29.42 -13.23 -31.23
N LYS A 70 -28.43 -13.05 -30.36
CA LYS A 70 -28.65 -13.03 -28.92
C LYS A 70 -29.13 -11.63 -28.56
N THR A 71 -30.38 -11.53 -28.12
CA THR A 71 -30.95 -10.34 -27.48
C THR A 71 -30.19 -10.09 -26.18
N SER A 72 -29.30 -9.10 -26.18
CA SER A 72 -28.67 -8.58 -24.97
C SER A 72 -29.70 -7.73 -24.23
N SER A 73 -30.33 -8.28 -23.18
CA SER A 73 -31.03 -7.46 -22.20
C SER A 73 -29.99 -6.65 -21.43
N SER A 74 -29.76 -5.40 -21.83
CA SER A 74 -29.04 -4.43 -21.02
C SER A 74 -29.90 -4.08 -19.81
N GLY A 75 -29.80 -4.89 -18.76
CA GLY A 75 -30.31 -4.52 -17.45
C GLY A 75 -29.46 -3.38 -16.93
N SER A 76 -29.89 -2.14 -17.19
CA SER A 76 -29.37 -0.97 -16.48
C SER A 76 -29.91 -1.06 -15.06
N SER A 77 -29.12 -1.63 -14.15
CA SER A 77 -29.34 -1.50 -12.72
C SER A 77 -29.01 -0.06 -12.35
N SER A 78 -30.04 0.79 -12.27
CA SER A 78 -29.91 2.11 -11.67
C SER A 78 -29.59 1.92 -10.18
N ILE A 79 -28.42 2.33 -9.72
CA ILE A 79 -28.12 2.42 -8.29
C ILE A 79 -29.03 3.49 -7.70
N THR A 80 -29.96 3.10 -6.83
CA THR A 80 -30.95 3.98 -6.18
C THR A 80 -30.63 4.28 -4.72
N SER A 81 -29.53 3.74 -4.18
CA SER A 81 -29.13 3.93 -2.79
C SER A 81 -28.40 5.26 -2.61
N ASP A 82 -28.85 6.05 -1.63
CA ASP A 82 -28.14 7.26 -1.17
C ASP A 82 -27.09 6.85 -0.11
N PRO A 83 -25.79 6.91 -0.42
CA PRO A 83 -24.74 6.50 0.52
C PRO A 83 -24.67 7.38 1.78
N THR A 84 -25.25 8.60 1.75
CA THR A 84 -25.26 9.51 2.91
C THR A 84 -26.35 9.16 3.94
N SER A 85 -27.30 8.30 3.55
CA SER A 85 -28.37 7.82 4.41
C SER A 85 -28.08 6.44 5.02
N VAL A 86 -26.98 5.80 4.62
CA VAL A 86 -26.56 4.51 5.14
C VAL A 86 -26.01 4.68 6.56
N THR A 87 -26.50 3.84 7.46
CA THR A 87 -25.86 3.62 8.76
C THR A 87 -24.91 2.45 8.62
N TYR A 88 -23.62 2.68 8.85
CA TYR A 88 -22.63 1.62 8.92
C TYR A 88 -22.71 0.94 10.29
N SER A 89 -22.39 -0.34 10.36
CA SER A 89 -22.35 -1.13 11.60
C SER A 89 -20.97 -1.69 11.93
N LEU A 90 -20.04 -1.60 10.97
CA LEU A 90 -18.65 -1.98 11.11
C LEU A 90 -17.75 -0.89 10.54
N ALA A 91 -16.61 -0.70 11.20
CA ALA A 91 -15.54 0.18 10.75
C ALA A 91 -14.18 -0.49 10.99
N ALA A 92 -13.21 -0.12 10.16
CA ALA A 92 -11.80 -0.49 10.28
C ALA A 92 -10.97 0.70 9.80
N PHE A 93 -9.77 0.86 10.34
CA PHE A 93 -8.75 1.68 9.71
C PHE A 93 -8.01 0.88 8.65
N ALA A 94 -7.41 1.57 7.68
CA ALA A 94 -6.54 1.00 6.66
C ALA A 94 -5.36 1.95 6.46
N ILE A 95 -4.14 1.43 6.55
CA ILE A 95 -2.90 2.21 6.49
C ILE A 95 -1.76 1.35 5.91
N GLY A 96 -0.93 1.94 5.05
CA GLY A 96 0.29 1.35 4.50
C GLY A 96 1.42 2.38 4.58
N ASP A 97 2.65 1.93 4.37
CA ASP A 97 3.82 2.81 4.23
C ASP A 97 4.02 3.75 5.43
N TRP A 98 3.75 3.24 6.64
CA TRP A 98 3.64 4.09 7.83
C TRP A 98 4.86 4.05 8.74
N GLY A 99 5.67 2.99 8.66
CA GLY A 99 6.70 2.70 9.64
C GLY A 99 7.95 3.56 9.50
N THR A 100 8.00 4.72 10.13
CA THR A 100 9.17 5.62 10.12
C THR A 100 10.45 4.89 10.54
N THR A 101 11.63 5.41 10.21
CA THR A 101 12.87 4.90 10.81
C THR A 101 13.04 5.34 12.26
N VAL A 102 13.86 4.60 13.02
CA VAL A 102 14.21 4.98 14.42
C VAL A 102 14.92 6.33 14.52
N THR A 103 15.52 6.80 13.42
CA THR A 103 16.20 8.08 13.28
C THR A 103 15.33 9.18 12.66
N GLN A 104 14.09 8.87 12.28
CA GLN A 104 13.15 9.78 11.60
C GLN A 104 13.72 10.41 10.32
N ASP A 105 14.43 9.63 9.53
CA ASP A 105 14.88 10.03 8.18
C ASP A 105 13.77 9.85 7.12
N SER A 106 14.02 10.31 5.89
CA SER A 106 13.04 10.36 4.79
C SER A 106 13.73 10.33 3.42
N CYS A 107 13.13 9.64 2.43
CA CYS A 107 13.62 9.58 1.04
C CYS A 107 13.40 10.88 0.24
N CYS A 108 12.49 11.77 0.66
CA CYS A 108 12.09 12.97 -0.08
C CYS A 108 13.08 14.16 0.01
N GLN A 109 14.36 13.88 0.30
CA GLN A 109 15.36 14.87 0.68
C GLN A 109 16.19 15.37 -0.51
N SER A 110 15.77 16.46 -1.13
CA SER A 110 16.70 17.31 -1.90
C SER A 110 16.81 18.75 -1.39
N SER A 111 15.98 19.19 -0.42
CA SER A 111 16.00 20.62 0.00
C SER A 111 15.61 20.96 1.45
N GLY A 112 15.66 19.99 2.38
CA GLY A 112 15.49 20.22 3.81
C GLY A 112 14.13 19.79 4.34
N TYR A 113 14.11 19.22 5.54
CA TYR A 113 12.91 18.70 6.18
C TYR A 113 11.86 19.79 6.39
N THR A 114 10.60 19.45 6.15
CA THR A 114 9.51 20.12 6.85
C THR A 114 9.22 19.32 8.12
N ASP A 115 8.83 20.01 9.20
CA ASP A 115 8.39 19.33 10.43
C ASP A 115 7.25 18.33 10.17
N TYR A 116 6.55 18.41 9.02
CA TYR A 116 5.47 17.49 8.67
C TYR A 116 5.95 16.08 8.31
N ASP A 117 7.06 15.95 7.58
CA ASP A 117 7.52 14.65 7.08
C ASP A 117 8.05 13.77 8.22
N ILE A 118 8.83 14.38 9.13
CA ILE A 118 9.41 13.72 10.31
C ILE A 118 8.33 13.24 11.30
N ASN A 119 7.21 13.99 11.39
CA ASN A 119 6.15 13.73 12.35
C ASN A 119 4.91 13.09 11.70
N ALA A 120 5.00 12.62 10.45
CA ALA A 120 3.85 12.14 9.71
C ALA A 120 3.17 10.96 10.43
N GLU A 121 3.94 9.97 10.89
CA GLU A 121 3.44 8.82 11.65
C GLU A 121 2.77 9.25 12.96
N ASP A 122 3.41 10.13 13.74
CA ASP A 122 2.85 10.66 14.99
C ASP A 122 1.52 11.41 14.76
N VAL A 123 1.45 12.20 13.69
CA VAL A 123 0.22 12.92 13.31
C VAL A 123 -0.87 11.95 12.90
N VAL A 124 -0.56 10.93 12.08
CA VAL A 124 -1.52 9.92 11.65
C VAL A 124 -2.03 9.13 12.85
N ALA A 125 -1.17 8.65 13.73
CA ALA A 125 -1.56 7.94 14.95
C ALA A 125 -2.46 8.80 15.85
N SER A 126 -2.13 10.07 16.03
CA SER A 126 -2.93 11.02 16.80
C SER A 126 -4.32 11.24 16.18
N VAL A 127 -4.39 11.37 14.86
CA VAL A 127 -5.66 11.55 14.14
C VAL A 127 -6.48 10.27 14.19
N MET A 128 -5.89 9.10 13.98
CA MET A 128 -6.56 7.80 14.13
C MET A 128 -7.19 7.66 15.52
N ASN A 129 -6.45 7.96 16.58
CA ASN A 129 -6.97 7.92 17.95
C ASN A 129 -8.17 8.88 18.15
N GLN A 130 -8.08 10.10 17.63
CA GLN A 130 -9.19 11.07 17.70
C GLN A 130 -10.40 10.63 16.87
N GLN A 131 -10.20 10.05 15.68
CA GLN A 131 -11.28 9.55 14.85
C GLN A 131 -11.98 8.37 15.51
N ALA A 132 -11.23 7.43 16.09
CA ALA A 132 -11.80 6.31 16.83
C ALA A 132 -12.65 6.79 18.02
N ALA A 133 -12.21 7.83 18.74
CA ALA A 133 -12.96 8.39 19.86
C ALA A 133 -14.28 9.07 19.46
N ASN A 134 -14.33 9.67 18.26
CA ASN A 134 -15.45 10.50 17.80
C ASN A 134 -16.38 9.78 16.81
N ALA A 135 -16.05 8.56 16.38
CA ALA A 135 -16.83 7.83 15.40
C ALA A 135 -18.13 7.28 16.02
N ASP A 136 -19.24 7.35 15.26
CA ASP A 136 -20.49 6.68 15.63
C ASP A 136 -20.33 5.15 15.68
N VAL A 137 -19.41 4.62 14.86
CA VAL A 137 -18.98 3.22 14.85
C VAL A 137 -17.48 3.18 15.06
N ALA A 138 -17.05 2.74 16.25
CA ALA A 138 -15.64 2.59 16.54
C ALA A 138 -14.99 1.53 15.62
N PRO A 139 -13.80 1.80 15.07
CA PRO A 139 -13.05 0.81 14.30
C PRO A 139 -12.77 -0.43 15.14
N LYS A 140 -12.91 -1.63 14.54
CA LYS A 140 -12.62 -2.90 15.21
C LYS A 140 -11.18 -3.36 15.06
N ILE A 141 -10.51 -2.91 14.00
CA ILE A 141 -9.15 -3.28 13.63
C ILE A 141 -8.47 -2.15 12.86
N VAL A 142 -7.17 -2.30 12.65
CA VAL A 142 -6.37 -1.62 11.64
C VAL A 142 -5.95 -2.66 10.60
N ILE A 143 -6.15 -2.37 9.31
CA ILE A 143 -5.64 -3.17 8.19
C ILE A 143 -4.31 -2.54 7.76
N GLY A 144 -3.20 -3.23 8.01
CA GLY A 144 -1.86 -2.82 7.62
C GLY A 144 -1.52 -3.36 6.23
N HIS A 145 -1.25 -2.45 5.28
CA HIS A 145 -0.99 -2.78 3.88
C HIS A 145 0.48 -3.13 3.58
N GLY A 146 1.36 -3.18 4.57
CA GLY A 146 2.78 -3.45 4.37
C GLY A 146 3.65 -2.20 4.50
N ASP A 147 4.95 -2.42 4.31
CA ASP A 147 6.03 -1.50 4.64
C ASP A 147 5.90 -0.96 6.07
N ASN A 148 5.85 -1.94 6.98
CA ASN A 148 5.66 -1.73 8.41
C ASN A 148 6.90 -1.15 9.07
N PHE A 149 8.09 -1.43 8.53
CA PHE A 149 9.36 -0.98 9.09
C PHE A 149 10.34 -0.53 8.00
N TYR A 150 10.39 0.76 7.73
CA TYR A 150 11.42 1.33 6.86
C TYR A 150 12.79 1.37 7.56
N TRP A 151 13.91 1.29 6.80
CA TRP A 151 13.98 1.06 5.34
C TRP A 151 14.17 -0.41 4.97
N SER A 152 14.70 -1.23 5.88
CA SER A 152 15.14 -2.61 5.60
C SER A 152 14.46 -3.66 6.50
N GLY A 153 13.30 -3.33 7.06
CA GLY A 153 12.55 -4.21 7.94
C GLY A 153 13.18 -4.33 9.32
N ILE A 154 13.08 -5.54 9.89
CA ILE A 154 13.81 -5.92 11.11
C ILE A 154 15.15 -6.54 10.69
N ASN A 155 16.28 -6.11 11.24
CA ASN A 155 17.61 -6.59 10.82
C ASN A 155 18.15 -7.73 11.71
N SER A 156 17.67 -7.84 12.94
CA SER A 156 18.07 -8.91 13.84
C SER A 156 16.98 -9.26 14.84
N GLU A 157 17.04 -10.48 15.39
CA GLU A 157 16.17 -10.89 16.50
C GLU A 157 16.37 -9.99 17.73
N ASP A 158 17.62 -9.65 18.04
CA ASP A 158 17.97 -8.78 19.16
C ASP A 158 17.43 -7.34 18.98
N GLY A 159 17.41 -6.83 17.74
CA GLY A 159 16.90 -5.50 17.41
C GLY A 159 15.37 -5.44 17.35
N ARG A 160 14.70 -6.56 17.07
CA ARG A 160 13.24 -6.66 16.84
C ARG A 160 12.41 -5.89 17.86
N ASP A 161 12.55 -6.21 19.15
CA ASP A 161 11.65 -5.66 20.17
C ASP A 161 11.84 -4.15 20.35
N SER A 162 13.09 -3.68 20.24
CA SER A 162 13.38 -2.24 20.30
C SER A 162 12.80 -1.51 19.09
N ARG A 163 12.81 -2.17 17.94
CA ARG A 163 12.23 -1.64 16.71
C ARG A 163 10.71 -1.55 16.81
N PHE A 164 10.02 -2.62 17.17
CA PHE A 164 8.57 -2.58 17.41
C PHE A 164 8.18 -1.52 18.46
N THR A 165 8.93 -1.44 19.56
CA THR A 165 8.65 -0.43 20.60
C THR A 165 8.68 0.98 20.01
N THR A 166 9.77 1.31 19.29
CA THR A 166 10.06 2.69 18.90
C THR A 166 9.11 3.25 17.84
N THR A 167 8.67 2.46 16.87
CA THR A 167 7.79 2.99 15.79
C THR A 167 6.46 2.29 15.63
N PHE A 168 6.13 1.33 16.48
CA PHE A 168 4.78 0.78 16.49
C PHE A 168 4.11 1.04 17.83
N GLU A 169 4.69 0.51 18.92
CA GLU A 169 4.03 0.57 20.22
C GLU A 169 3.97 1.98 20.81
N ASP A 170 5.07 2.73 20.76
CA ASP A 170 5.13 4.11 21.29
C ASP A 170 4.36 5.10 20.40
N LYS A 171 4.10 4.75 19.14
CA LYS A 171 3.43 5.62 18.15
C LYS A 171 1.93 5.45 18.18
N PHE A 172 1.46 4.22 18.15
CA PHE A 172 0.04 3.89 18.13
C PHE A 172 -0.47 3.53 19.53
N ASP A 173 -0.15 4.38 20.51
CA ASP A 173 -0.37 4.18 21.95
C ASP A 173 -1.65 4.84 22.50
N GLY A 174 -2.41 5.54 21.65
CA GLY A 174 -3.57 6.32 22.06
C GLY A 174 -4.72 5.44 22.61
N ASP A 175 -5.38 5.90 23.68
CA ASP A 175 -6.38 5.14 24.45
C ASP A 175 -7.50 4.47 23.63
N ASN A 176 -7.86 5.02 22.46
CA ASN A 176 -8.95 4.50 21.61
C ASN A 176 -8.47 3.56 20.50
N ILE A 177 -7.15 3.41 20.31
CA ILE A 177 -6.55 2.56 19.28
C ILE A 177 -5.52 1.58 19.83
N LYS A 178 -5.05 1.77 21.07
CA LYS A 178 -3.95 1.03 21.69
C LYS A 178 -4.15 -0.47 21.68
N THR A 179 -5.39 -0.96 21.79
CA THR A 179 -5.71 -2.40 21.84
C THR A 179 -6.37 -2.92 20.57
N LEU A 180 -6.50 -2.10 19.52
CA LEU A 180 -7.06 -2.55 18.26
C LEU A 180 -6.09 -3.54 17.59
N PRO A 181 -6.56 -4.72 17.14
CA PRO A 181 -5.76 -5.62 16.32
C PRO A 181 -5.31 -4.95 15.02
N TRP A 182 -4.04 -5.16 14.66
CA TRP A 182 -3.40 -4.76 13.42
C TRP A 182 -3.23 -5.98 12.55
N VAL A 183 -4.03 -6.07 11.50
CA VAL A 183 -4.04 -7.17 10.53
C VAL A 183 -3.11 -6.80 9.39
N ASN A 184 -1.87 -7.29 9.45
CA ASN A 184 -0.77 -6.83 8.61
C ASN A 184 -0.44 -7.80 7.47
N VAL A 185 0.09 -7.24 6.38
CA VAL A 185 0.92 -7.95 5.41
C VAL A 185 2.33 -7.33 5.43
N LEU A 186 3.28 -7.93 4.71
CA LEU A 186 4.62 -7.37 4.52
C LEU A 186 4.71 -6.71 3.15
N GLY A 187 5.42 -5.59 3.10
CA GLY A 187 5.85 -4.95 1.86
C GLY A 187 7.32 -5.21 1.53
N ASN A 188 7.81 -4.60 0.45
CA ASN A 188 9.16 -4.80 -0.05
C ASN A 188 10.22 -4.35 0.97
N HIS A 189 9.98 -3.26 1.71
CA HIS A 189 10.91 -2.76 2.73
C HIS A 189 10.99 -3.68 3.93
N ASP A 190 9.89 -4.34 4.29
CA ASP A 190 9.87 -5.34 5.35
C ASP A 190 10.80 -6.53 5.07
N TYR A 191 10.95 -6.87 3.79
CA TYR A 191 11.87 -7.90 3.30
C TYR A 191 13.29 -7.39 2.99
N GLY A 192 13.57 -6.09 3.20
CA GLY A 192 14.90 -5.50 2.99
C GLY A 192 15.07 -4.66 1.73
N GLY A 193 13.99 -4.27 1.04
CA GLY A 193 13.99 -3.60 -0.27
C GLY A 193 14.93 -2.41 -0.46
N ALA A 194 15.30 -1.71 0.61
CA ALA A 194 16.16 -0.53 0.54
C ALA A 194 17.65 -0.78 0.78
N ASP A 195 18.10 -2.01 1.03
CA ASP A 195 19.50 -2.32 1.31
C ASP A 195 19.76 -3.83 1.14
N TYR A 196 20.83 -4.36 1.75
CA TYR A 196 21.05 -5.79 1.86
C TYR A 196 20.00 -6.47 2.75
N ILE A 197 19.59 -7.66 2.34
CA ILE A 197 18.65 -8.50 3.11
C ILE A 197 19.35 -9.11 4.34
N CYS A 198 20.62 -9.51 4.19
CA CYS A 198 21.42 -10.07 5.27
C CYS A 198 21.90 -9.01 6.25
N SER A 199 22.39 -9.42 7.41
CA SER A 199 22.78 -8.50 8.49
C SER A 199 23.98 -9.01 9.28
N ASP A 200 24.82 -8.08 9.75
CA ASP A 200 25.88 -8.29 10.74
C ASP A 200 25.50 -7.57 12.04
N GLY A 201 25.06 -8.35 13.02
CA GLY A 201 24.30 -7.82 14.14
C GLY A 201 23.01 -7.17 13.65
N ASP A 202 22.75 -5.94 14.05
CA ASP A 202 21.53 -5.19 13.66
C ASP A 202 21.75 -4.27 12.44
N ASN A 203 22.93 -4.32 11.82
CA ASN A 203 23.23 -3.56 10.61
C ASN A 203 23.08 -4.45 9.39
N THR A 204 22.61 -3.90 8.28
CA THR A 204 22.57 -4.57 6.98
C THR A 204 23.98 -4.93 6.52
N ALA A 205 24.10 -6.07 5.84
CA ALA A 205 25.37 -6.57 5.33
C ALA A 205 25.15 -7.47 4.12
N LYS A 206 26.15 -7.54 3.23
CA LYS A 206 26.13 -8.47 2.08
C LYS A 206 25.91 -9.91 2.54
N CYS A 207 24.99 -10.60 1.89
CA CYS A 207 24.90 -12.05 1.97
C CYS A 207 26.17 -12.68 1.39
N SER A 208 26.66 -13.74 2.03
CA SER A 208 27.81 -14.50 1.57
C SER A 208 27.47 -15.44 0.41
N ASP A 209 26.24 -15.95 0.37
CA ASP A 209 25.69 -16.76 -0.71
C ASP A 209 24.14 -16.74 -0.72
N GLY A 210 23.56 -17.44 -1.69
CA GLY A 210 22.10 -17.56 -1.85
C GLY A 210 21.40 -18.31 -0.72
N ASP A 211 22.05 -19.27 -0.06
CA ASP A 211 21.42 -19.99 1.07
C ASP A 211 21.28 -19.07 2.29
N GLU A 212 22.30 -18.24 2.55
CA GLU A 212 22.23 -17.19 3.57
C GLU A 212 21.18 -16.15 3.21
N LEU A 213 21.09 -15.71 1.95
CA LEU A 213 20.06 -14.78 1.51
C LEU A 213 18.65 -15.31 1.80
N ILE A 214 18.36 -16.56 1.40
CA ILE A 214 17.04 -17.16 1.64
C ILE A 214 16.75 -17.31 3.13
N THR A 215 17.77 -17.61 3.94
CA THR A 215 17.63 -17.68 5.39
C THR A 215 17.31 -16.30 5.97
N ALA A 216 18.02 -15.26 5.55
CA ALA A 216 17.77 -13.89 5.99
C ALA A 216 16.37 -13.41 5.58
N LEU A 217 15.94 -13.66 4.35
CA LEU A 217 14.61 -13.32 3.86
C LEU A 217 13.50 -13.98 4.70
N LYS A 218 13.67 -15.25 5.08
CA LYS A 218 12.76 -15.96 6.00
C LYS A 218 12.78 -15.36 7.41
N ASN A 219 13.95 -14.95 7.87
CA ASN A 219 14.10 -14.32 9.18
C ASN A 219 13.32 -13.01 9.25
N LYS A 220 13.36 -12.17 8.21
CA LYS A 220 12.58 -10.91 8.11
C LYS A 220 11.11 -11.14 8.43
N PHE A 221 10.49 -12.13 7.79
CA PHE A 221 9.10 -12.52 8.08
C PHE A 221 8.95 -13.02 9.53
N SER A 222 9.80 -13.97 9.94
CA SER A 222 9.68 -14.62 11.26
C SER A 222 9.81 -13.64 12.43
N TRP A 223 10.61 -12.59 12.27
CA TRP A 223 10.78 -11.56 13.29
C TRP A 223 9.51 -10.71 13.42
N GLN A 224 8.76 -10.48 12.36
CA GLN A 224 7.47 -9.80 12.47
C GLN A 224 6.36 -10.75 12.95
N SER A 225 6.26 -11.96 12.38
CA SER A 225 5.17 -12.90 12.67
C SER A 225 5.28 -13.50 14.07
N GLY A 226 6.49 -13.58 14.61
CA GLY A 226 6.78 -14.08 15.96
C GLY A 226 6.81 -12.99 17.04
N TYR A 227 6.47 -11.73 16.70
CA TYR A 227 6.36 -10.66 17.69
C TYR A 227 5.07 -10.81 18.51
N THR A 228 5.15 -10.52 19.81
CA THR A 228 3.99 -10.48 20.70
C THR A 228 3.85 -9.08 21.25
N SER A 229 2.78 -8.39 20.86
CA SER A 229 2.56 -7.01 21.33
C SER A 229 2.24 -7.00 22.83
N PRO A 230 2.82 -6.07 23.62
CA PRO A 230 2.42 -5.87 25.01
C PRO A 230 0.99 -5.33 25.17
N ASN A 231 0.36 -4.89 24.08
CA ASN A 231 -0.97 -4.30 24.06
C ASN A 231 -1.99 -5.28 23.46
N ASP A 232 -2.43 -6.25 24.27
CA ASP A 232 -3.39 -7.30 23.91
C ASP A 232 -2.97 -8.19 22.73
N ASP A 233 -1.66 -8.37 22.52
CA ASP A 233 -1.12 -9.14 21.39
C ASP A 233 -1.69 -8.70 20.03
N ARG A 234 -1.82 -7.38 19.87
CA ARG A 234 -2.52 -6.77 18.72
C ARG A 234 -1.78 -6.86 17.38
N TRP A 235 -0.57 -7.41 17.31
CA TRP A 235 0.15 -7.53 16.04
C TRP A 235 -0.24 -8.85 15.36
N VAL A 236 -1.10 -8.79 14.36
CA VAL A 236 -1.61 -9.96 13.64
C VAL A 236 -0.89 -10.11 12.31
N LEU A 237 -0.05 -11.13 12.22
CA LEU A 237 0.63 -11.58 11.02
C LEU A 237 0.84 -13.09 11.12
N GLU A 238 -0.17 -13.87 10.72
CA GLU A 238 -0.21 -15.31 11.01
C GLU A 238 0.62 -16.15 10.04
N ASP A 239 0.61 -15.78 8.76
CA ASP A 239 1.37 -16.42 7.68
C ASP A 239 1.44 -15.45 6.47
N HIS A 240 2.06 -15.87 5.36
CA HIS A 240 2.06 -15.17 4.08
C HIS A 240 0.66 -15.12 3.45
N PHE A 241 -0.20 -16.09 3.81
CA PHE A 241 -1.64 -16.03 3.58
C PHE A 241 -2.41 -16.37 4.84
N TYR A 242 -3.37 -15.54 5.20
CA TYR A 242 -4.33 -15.85 6.25
C TYR A 242 -5.62 -15.05 6.09
N VAL A 243 -6.70 -15.53 6.71
CA VAL A 243 -8.01 -14.88 6.68
C VAL A 243 -8.35 -14.37 8.06
N TYR A 244 -8.58 -13.07 8.19
CA TYR A 244 -9.07 -12.45 9.41
C TYR A 244 -10.51 -11.99 9.22
N SER A 245 -11.40 -12.30 10.15
CA SER A 245 -12.83 -11.95 10.05
C SER A 245 -13.26 -11.02 11.16
N ILE A 246 -14.02 -9.98 10.81
CA ILE A 246 -14.73 -9.13 11.77
C ILE A 246 -16.23 -9.18 11.53
N GLU A 247 -17.02 -9.13 12.59
CA GLU A 247 -18.47 -9.20 12.54
C GLU A 247 -19.09 -8.19 13.50
N ASP A 248 -20.22 -7.60 13.09
CA ASP A 248 -21.16 -6.95 13.99
C ASP A 248 -22.39 -7.86 14.17
N SER A 249 -22.52 -8.46 15.35
CA SER A 249 -23.55 -9.45 15.64
C SER A 249 -24.97 -8.87 15.59
N ASP A 250 -25.12 -7.57 15.83
CA ASP A 250 -26.44 -6.92 15.89
C ASP A 250 -27.02 -6.71 14.48
N SER A 251 -26.19 -6.27 13.54
CA SER A 251 -26.58 -6.16 12.12
C SER A 251 -26.40 -7.46 11.33
N GLY A 252 -25.59 -8.41 11.83
CA GLY A 252 -25.17 -9.61 11.11
C GLY A 252 -24.21 -9.35 9.95
N VAL A 253 -23.70 -8.11 9.83
CA VAL A 253 -22.70 -7.76 8.82
C VAL A 253 -21.35 -8.30 9.26
N ASN A 254 -20.64 -8.94 8.35
CA ASN A 254 -19.29 -9.44 8.56
C ASN A 254 -18.39 -9.18 7.36
N ILE A 255 -17.09 -9.13 7.61
CA ILE A 255 -16.05 -8.87 6.62
C ILE A 255 -15.00 -9.97 6.78
N ASP A 256 -14.69 -10.66 5.69
CA ASP A 256 -13.48 -11.49 5.60
C ASP A 256 -12.38 -10.69 4.92
N ILE A 257 -11.21 -10.66 5.54
CA ILE A 257 -10.00 -9.97 5.07
C ILE A 257 -9.00 -11.06 4.71
N PHE A 258 -8.70 -11.17 3.42
CA PHE A 258 -7.74 -12.13 2.88
C PHE A 258 -6.41 -11.40 2.75
N ASN A 259 -5.50 -11.66 3.67
CA ASN A 259 -4.16 -11.10 3.70
C ASN A 259 -3.26 -11.97 2.82
N ILE A 260 -2.59 -11.36 1.86
CA ILE A 260 -1.76 -12.07 0.87
C ILE A 260 -0.38 -11.44 0.77
N ASP A 261 0.61 -12.26 0.45
CA ASP A 261 1.91 -11.80 -0.03
C ASP A 261 1.89 -11.56 -1.55
N SER A 262 2.35 -10.38 -1.96
CA SER A 262 2.44 -9.89 -3.34
C SER A 262 3.86 -9.41 -3.70
N ASN A 263 4.86 -9.70 -2.88
CA ASN A 263 6.22 -9.16 -3.04
C ASN A 263 6.98 -9.76 -4.22
N ASP A 264 6.38 -10.64 -5.01
CA ASP A 264 6.90 -11.06 -6.31
C ASP A 264 6.60 -10.05 -7.43
N ALA A 265 5.96 -8.92 -7.13
CA ALA A 265 5.65 -7.87 -8.09
C ALA A 265 6.90 -7.35 -8.82
N ASP A 266 6.75 -7.10 -10.13
CA ASP A 266 7.83 -6.66 -11.02
C ASP A 266 8.37 -5.25 -10.69
N SER A 267 7.65 -4.46 -9.89
CA SER A 267 8.00 -3.10 -9.47
C SER A 267 7.68 -2.94 -7.99
N HIS A 268 8.57 -2.30 -7.22
CA HIS A 268 8.45 -2.14 -5.78
C HIS A 268 8.17 -3.47 -5.04
N GLY A 269 8.85 -4.53 -5.49
CA GLY A 269 8.67 -5.90 -5.04
C GLY A 269 9.93 -6.70 -5.34
N GLY A 270 9.80 -7.81 -6.07
CA GLY A 270 10.87 -8.80 -6.24
C GLY A 270 12.13 -8.22 -6.88
N LEU A 271 12.02 -7.31 -7.85
CA LEU A 271 13.19 -6.66 -8.44
C LEU A 271 13.95 -5.82 -7.40
N GLU A 272 13.23 -4.99 -6.64
CA GLU A 272 13.81 -4.07 -5.66
C GLU A 272 14.44 -4.84 -4.50
N THR A 273 13.66 -5.73 -3.87
CA THR A 273 14.11 -6.59 -2.77
C THR A 273 15.27 -7.48 -3.18
N CYS A 274 15.17 -8.19 -4.31
CA CYS A 274 16.19 -9.16 -4.67
C CYS A 274 17.43 -8.54 -5.31
N CYS A 275 17.37 -7.36 -5.93
CA CYS A 275 18.59 -6.71 -6.39
C CYS A 275 19.42 -6.13 -5.24
N GLN A 276 18.79 -5.70 -4.14
CA GLN A 276 19.49 -5.04 -3.02
C GLN A 276 20.30 -3.82 -3.51
N CYS A 277 19.73 -3.08 -4.46
CA CYS A 277 20.51 -2.16 -5.30
C CYS A 277 21.19 -1.07 -4.50
N TYR A 278 20.46 -0.41 -3.60
CA TYR A 278 21.00 0.65 -2.76
C TYR A 278 22.16 0.17 -1.88
N GLY A 279 22.14 -1.09 -1.43
CA GLY A 279 23.27 -1.69 -0.74
C GLY A 279 24.51 -1.80 -1.65
N TYR A 280 24.35 -2.30 -2.87
CA TYR A 280 25.47 -2.53 -3.80
C TYR A 280 25.96 -1.26 -4.53
N ALA A 281 25.07 -0.30 -4.81
CA ALA A 281 25.37 0.96 -5.49
C ALA A 281 26.01 2.00 -4.55
N GLY A 282 25.78 1.90 -3.24
CA GLY A 282 26.30 2.86 -2.27
C GLY A 282 25.66 4.24 -2.47
N ASP A 283 26.47 5.29 -2.61
CA ASP A 283 25.97 6.67 -2.78
C ASP A 283 25.42 6.98 -4.20
N ASP A 284 25.33 5.99 -5.10
CA ASP A 284 24.91 6.15 -6.49
C ASP A 284 23.48 5.65 -6.73
N ASP A 285 22.51 6.32 -6.10
CA ASP A 285 21.08 5.97 -6.18
C ASP A 285 20.54 5.99 -7.63
N ASP A 286 21.11 6.85 -8.50
CA ASP A 286 20.73 6.94 -9.91
C ASP A 286 20.93 5.61 -10.67
N THR A 287 21.85 4.76 -10.20
CA THR A 287 22.05 3.41 -10.76
C THR A 287 20.84 2.51 -10.50
N CYS A 288 20.10 2.72 -9.41
CA CYS A 288 18.97 1.90 -9.03
C CYS A 288 17.69 2.16 -9.84
N ASP A 289 17.60 3.30 -10.55
CA ASP A 289 16.47 3.61 -11.42
C ASP A 289 16.27 2.60 -12.57
N ASN A 290 17.35 1.95 -13.01
CA ASN A 290 17.34 1.04 -14.16
C ASN A 290 18.09 -0.28 -13.88
N VAL A 291 18.26 -0.62 -12.60
CA VAL A 291 18.96 -1.84 -12.20
C VAL A 291 18.25 -3.09 -12.71
N ALA A 292 19.03 -4.05 -13.17
CA ALA A 292 18.52 -5.33 -13.66
C ALA A 292 19.35 -6.51 -13.15
N ARG A 293 18.72 -7.70 -13.18
CA ARG A 293 19.38 -8.98 -12.91
C ARG A 293 20.69 -9.10 -13.69
N GLY A 294 21.79 -9.31 -12.97
CA GLY A 294 23.13 -9.49 -13.52
C GLY A 294 23.99 -8.22 -13.61
N ASP A 295 23.42 -7.05 -13.28
CA ASP A 295 24.22 -5.85 -13.06
C ASP A 295 25.05 -5.98 -11.77
N ASP A 296 26.21 -5.33 -11.71
CA ASP A 296 27.05 -5.32 -10.51
C ASP A 296 26.32 -4.73 -9.28
N ALA A 297 25.36 -3.83 -9.52
CA ALA A 297 24.50 -3.26 -8.50
C ALA A 297 23.32 -4.17 -8.11
N CYS A 298 23.09 -5.30 -8.78
CA CYS A 298 22.02 -6.25 -8.46
C CYS A 298 22.62 -7.56 -7.96
N CYS A 299 22.51 -7.85 -6.66
CA CYS A 299 23.15 -9.03 -6.04
C CYS A 299 24.66 -9.12 -6.31
N GLY A 300 25.35 -8.00 -6.57
CA GLY A 300 26.77 -8.03 -6.92
C GLY A 300 27.07 -8.67 -8.29
N GLY A 301 26.07 -8.74 -9.18
CA GLY A 301 26.14 -9.47 -10.45
C GLY A 301 25.85 -10.97 -10.32
N ASP A 302 25.57 -11.48 -9.12
CA ASP A 302 25.26 -12.90 -8.91
C ASP A 302 23.80 -13.21 -9.30
N THR A 303 23.65 -13.82 -10.46
CA THR A 303 22.34 -14.16 -10.99
C THR A 303 21.67 -15.33 -10.28
N ASP A 304 22.45 -16.24 -9.70
CA ASP A 304 21.90 -17.41 -9.02
C ASP A 304 21.34 -17.00 -7.65
N MET A 305 22.01 -16.08 -6.96
CA MET A 305 21.53 -15.48 -5.71
C MET A 305 20.26 -14.64 -5.94
N TYR A 306 20.22 -13.82 -7.00
CA TYR A 306 19.01 -13.08 -7.40
C TYR A 306 17.85 -14.04 -7.70
N ASP A 307 18.08 -15.07 -8.53
CA ASP A 307 17.04 -16.02 -8.92
C ASP A 307 16.50 -16.81 -7.73
N ALA A 308 17.37 -17.19 -6.78
CA ALA A 308 16.94 -17.85 -5.56
C ALA A 308 15.98 -16.96 -4.76
N CYS A 309 16.37 -15.69 -4.54
CA CYS A 309 15.53 -14.70 -3.85
C CYS A 309 14.15 -14.57 -4.51
N LEU A 310 14.13 -14.32 -5.83
CA LEU A 310 12.90 -14.11 -6.57
C LEU A 310 12.03 -15.37 -6.55
N ALA A 311 12.64 -16.55 -6.67
CA ALA A 311 11.91 -17.82 -6.59
C ALA A 311 11.24 -18.02 -5.21
N GLN A 312 11.88 -17.58 -4.12
CA GLN A 312 11.31 -17.66 -2.78
C GLN A 312 10.10 -16.73 -2.61
N LEU A 313 10.21 -15.46 -3.04
CA LEU A 313 9.08 -14.52 -3.03
C LEU A 313 7.92 -15.00 -3.92
N THR A 314 8.25 -15.44 -5.14
CA THR A 314 7.27 -16.01 -6.08
C THR A 314 6.56 -17.21 -5.48
N SER A 315 7.27 -18.08 -4.75
CA SER A 315 6.66 -19.23 -4.10
C SER A 315 5.65 -18.83 -3.02
N TRP A 316 5.93 -17.80 -2.21
CA TRP A 316 4.99 -17.31 -1.20
C TRP A 316 3.79 -16.64 -1.84
N ALA A 317 4.01 -15.86 -2.90
CA ALA A 317 2.94 -15.16 -3.58
C ALA A 317 2.03 -16.11 -4.38
N ASP A 318 2.59 -17.12 -5.05
CA ASP A 318 1.82 -18.15 -5.75
C ASP A 318 0.97 -19.00 -4.81
N ASP A 319 1.53 -19.37 -3.66
CA ASP A 319 0.77 -20.06 -2.61
C ASP A 319 -0.35 -19.16 -2.08
N SER A 320 -0.06 -17.89 -1.77
CA SER A 320 -1.05 -16.93 -1.29
C SER A 320 -2.19 -16.70 -2.27
N ARG A 321 -1.90 -16.54 -3.57
CA ARG A 321 -2.92 -16.43 -4.63
C ARG A 321 -3.73 -17.72 -4.80
N THR A 322 -3.10 -18.88 -4.63
CA THR A 322 -3.78 -20.18 -4.66
C THR A 322 -4.75 -20.32 -3.50
N GLN A 323 -4.30 -19.99 -2.28
CA GLN A 323 -5.12 -20.01 -1.08
C GLN A 323 -6.24 -18.96 -1.13
N LEU A 324 -5.97 -17.74 -1.62
CA LEU A 324 -6.97 -16.70 -1.83
C LEU A 324 -8.11 -17.21 -2.72
N LYS A 325 -7.78 -17.78 -3.88
CA LYS A 325 -8.78 -18.32 -4.82
C LYS A 325 -9.66 -19.39 -4.16
N ALA A 326 -9.06 -20.25 -3.33
CA ALA A 326 -9.81 -21.29 -2.63
C ALA A 326 -10.71 -20.71 -1.53
N ASN A 327 -10.19 -19.80 -0.71
CA ASN A 327 -10.90 -19.27 0.46
C ASN A 327 -11.98 -18.25 0.07
N ILE A 328 -11.71 -17.37 -0.91
CA ILE A 328 -12.69 -16.36 -1.35
C ILE A 328 -13.93 -17.01 -1.98
N ALA A 329 -13.76 -18.15 -2.65
CA ALA A 329 -14.86 -18.92 -3.24
C ALA A 329 -15.76 -19.59 -2.19
N ASN A 330 -15.21 -19.86 -0.99
CA ASN A 330 -15.94 -20.47 0.13
C ASN A 330 -16.48 -19.44 1.12
N SER A 331 -16.02 -18.19 1.07
CA SER A 331 -16.46 -17.14 2.00
C SER A 331 -17.91 -16.72 1.77
N THR A 332 -18.68 -16.80 2.84
CA THR A 332 -20.07 -16.33 2.91
C THR A 332 -20.17 -14.93 3.52
N ALA A 333 -19.04 -14.26 3.78
CA ALA A 333 -19.05 -12.94 4.39
C ALA A 333 -19.74 -11.90 3.49
N THR A 334 -20.35 -10.92 4.16
CA THR A 334 -21.08 -9.80 3.55
C THR A 334 -20.14 -8.99 2.67
N TRP A 335 -18.95 -8.68 3.20
CA TRP A 335 -17.87 -8.05 2.47
C TRP A 335 -16.63 -8.93 2.46
N LYS A 336 -15.84 -8.79 1.40
CA LYS A 336 -14.59 -9.51 1.18
C LYS A 336 -13.55 -8.48 0.79
N ILE A 337 -12.47 -8.39 1.55
CA ILE A 337 -11.37 -7.45 1.32
C ILE A 337 -10.12 -8.27 1.06
N VAL A 338 -9.38 -7.94 0.00
CA VAL A 338 -8.02 -8.46 -0.18
C VAL A 338 -7.08 -7.40 0.38
N ASN A 339 -6.24 -7.78 1.33
CA ASN A 339 -5.18 -6.95 1.89
C ASN A 339 -3.84 -7.43 1.32
N SER A 340 -3.08 -6.49 0.76
CA SER A 340 -1.84 -6.71 0.01
C SER A 340 -1.06 -5.41 0.01
N HIS A 341 0.26 -5.51 -0.18
CA HIS A 341 1.11 -4.41 -0.59
C HIS A 341 1.07 -4.26 -2.11
#